data_AF-F8K4W2-F1
#
_entry.id   AF-F8K4W2-F1
#
_cell.length_a   1.000
_cell.length_b   1.000
_cell.length_c   1.000
_cell.angle_alpha   90.00
_cell.angle_beta   90.00
_cell.angle_gamma   90.00
#
_symmetry.space_group_name_H-M   'P 1'
#
loop_
_entity.id
_entity.type
_entity.pdbx_description
1 polymer ?
#
loop_
_entity_poly.entity_id
_entity_poly.type
_entity_poly.pdbx_seq_one_letter_code
_entity_poly.pdbx_strand_id
1 'polypeptide(L)'
;MASKDQRRRQLAREKYQRQQERRAAQRAKARRRNTVIGVVVAVAVAAGAAAWASTGLGGDGHKTDAAAPSGSATTPGADHKGADPCGKPAPGSPGTKQWKSEPAMTIDKGASYTMDLRTTCGDIALKLDAAAAPHTVNSFNFLAAQGFFDHTRCHRLTTSAPLYVLQCGDPKGTGQGGPGYTIPDENLKAPAISKGTYPAGTVAMANTGQPHSGGSQFFLVYKDSRLPASYTPFGTVSPEGMKVLQKIAAAGESTGSGDGAPNATVVVDKATVTRS
;
A
#
# COMPACT_ATOMS: atom_id res chain seq x y z
N MET A 1 3.77 -47.63 23.73
CA MET A 1 2.59 -46.74 23.66
C MET A 1 3.10 -45.30 23.63
N ALA A 2 2.84 -44.52 22.57
CA ALA A 2 3.28 -43.12 22.51
C ALA A 2 2.58 -42.31 23.61
N SER A 3 3.31 -41.42 24.31
CA SER A 3 2.74 -40.67 25.42
C SER A 3 1.60 -39.76 24.93
N LYS A 4 0.60 -39.49 25.78
CA LYS A 4 -0.55 -38.63 25.44
C LYS A 4 -0.11 -37.26 24.89
N ASP A 5 1.04 -36.76 25.32
CA ASP A 5 1.61 -35.49 24.87
C ASP A 5 2.25 -35.56 23.48
N GLN A 6 2.90 -36.66 23.13
CA GLN A 6 3.41 -36.88 21.77
C GLN A 6 2.26 -36.92 20.77
N ARG A 7 1.15 -37.58 21.13
CA ARG A 7 -0.05 -37.68 20.30
C ARG A 7 -0.73 -36.30 20.10
N ARG A 8 -0.78 -35.46 21.14
CA ARG A 8 -1.29 -34.07 21.04
C ARG A 8 -0.43 -33.21 20.10
N ARG A 9 0.89 -33.31 20.20
CA ARG A 9 1.82 -32.57 19.32
C ARG A 9 1.72 -33.01 17.85
N GLN A 10 1.57 -34.31 17.60
CA GLN A 10 1.34 -34.83 16.25
C GLN A 10 0.02 -34.29 15.65
N LEU A 11 -1.08 -34.39 16.39
CA LEU A 11 -2.38 -33.87 15.93
C LEU A 11 -2.36 -32.35 15.70
N ALA A 12 -1.63 -31.60 16.52
CA ALA A 12 -1.45 -30.16 16.33
C ALA A 12 -0.67 -29.83 15.04
N ARG A 13 0.41 -30.58 14.76
CA ARG A 13 1.19 -30.43 13.52
C ARG A 13 0.38 -30.77 12.28
N GLU A 14 -0.39 -31.87 12.31
CA GLU A 14 -1.27 -32.24 11.20
C GLU A 14 -2.41 -31.24 10.96
N LYS A 15 -2.98 -30.67 12.03
CA LYS A 15 -3.98 -29.60 11.90
C LYS A 15 -3.36 -28.34 11.28
N TYR A 16 -2.15 -27.99 11.72
CA TYR A 16 -1.41 -26.85 11.20
C TYR A 16 -1.06 -27.00 9.72
N GLN A 17 -0.56 -28.18 9.31
CA GLN A 17 -0.26 -28.50 7.91
C GLN A 17 -1.52 -28.45 7.04
N ARG A 18 -2.62 -29.08 7.46
CA ARG A 18 -3.90 -29.00 6.75
C ARG A 18 -4.43 -27.56 6.61
N GLN A 19 -4.18 -26.70 7.60
CA GLN A 19 -4.55 -25.29 7.54
C GLN A 19 -3.68 -24.52 6.55
N GLN A 20 -2.38 -24.80 6.49
CA GLN A 20 -1.46 -24.21 5.50
C GLN A 20 -1.81 -24.63 4.07
N GLU A 21 -2.10 -25.92 3.84
CA GLU A 21 -2.49 -26.45 2.53
C GLU A 21 -3.80 -25.82 2.04
N ARG A 22 -4.80 -25.68 2.92
CA ARG A 22 -6.06 -24.99 2.58
C ARG A 22 -5.83 -23.53 2.18
N ARG A 23 -4.95 -22.82 2.89
CA ARG A 23 -4.59 -21.42 2.58
C ARG A 23 -3.79 -21.31 1.28
N ALA A 24 -2.86 -22.22 1.03
CA ALA A 24 -2.09 -22.28 -0.22
C ALA A 24 -3.01 -22.58 -1.42
N ALA A 25 -3.93 -23.53 -1.28
CA ALA A 25 -4.92 -23.86 -2.30
C ALA A 25 -5.89 -22.69 -2.59
N GLN A 26 -6.32 -21.95 -1.57
CA GLN A 26 -7.12 -20.73 -1.75
C GLN A 26 -6.33 -19.62 -2.48
N ARG A 27 -5.05 -19.41 -2.14
CA ARG A 27 -4.16 -18.47 -2.86
C ARG A 27 -3.91 -18.89 -4.31
N ALA A 28 -3.74 -20.18 -4.58
CA ALA A 28 -3.60 -20.71 -5.93
C ALA A 28 -4.87 -20.53 -6.78
N LYS A 29 -6.05 -20.76 -6.18
CA LYS A 29 -7.35 -20.49 -6.84
C LYS A 29 -7.56 -19.00 -7.11
N ALA A 30 -7.20 -18.12 -6.18
CA ALA A 30 -7.27 -16.67 -6.37
C ALA A 30 -6.31 -16.18 -7.47
N ARG A 31 -5.07 -16.70 -7.52
CA ARG A 31 -4.12 -16.42 -8.60
C ARG A 31 -4.64 -16.91 -9.94
N ARG A 32 -5.17 -18.14 -10.05
CA ARG A 32 -5.79 -18.64 -11.29
C ARG A 32 -6.96 -17.77 -11.75
N ARG A 33 -7.84 -17.33 -10.83
CA ARG A 33 -8.95 -16.43 -11.16
C ARG A 33 -8.46 -15.10 -11.72
N ASN A 34 -7.45 -14.50 -11.09
CA ASN A 34 -6.90 -13.22 -11.54
C ASN A 34 -6.12 -13.34 -12.87
N THR A 35 -5.42 -14.47 -13.10
CA THR A 35 -4.78 -14.75 -14.39
C THR A 35 -5.79 -14.99 -15.51
N VAL A 36 -6.88 -15.72 -15.27
CA VAL A 36 -7.94 -15.93 -16.27
C VAL A 36 -8.62 -14.60 -16.65
N ILE A 37 -8.88 -13.73 -15.67
CA ILE A 37 -9.43 -12.38 -15.94
C ILE A 37 -8.44 -11.55 -16.78
N GLY A 38 -7.14 -11.59 -16.47
CA GLY A 38 -6.10 -10.89 -17.26
C GLY A 38 -5.99 -11.38 -18.70
N VAL A 39 -6.16 -12.69 -18.95
CA VAL A 39 -6.12 -13.26 -20.31
C VAL A 39 -7.37 -12.91 -21.12
N VAL A 40 -8.56 -12.87 -20.51
CA VAL A 40 -9.81 -12.46 -21.20
C VAL A 40 -9.76 -10.98 -21.61
N VAL A 41 -9.19 -10.11 -20.77
CA VAL A 41 -9.00 -8.69 -21.10
C VAL A 41 -7.97 -8.50 -22.22
N ALA A 42 -6.88 -9.27 -22.22
CA ALA A 42 -5.87 -9.20 -23.29
C ALA A 42 -6.41 -9.64 -24.66
N VAL A 43 -7.28 -10.67 -24.71
CA VAL A 43 -7.90 -11.14 -25.97
C VAL A 43 -8.95 -10.15 -26.48
N ALA A 44 -9.71 -9.48 -25.60
CA ALA A 44 -10.66 -8.44 -26.01
C ALA A 44 -9.97 -7.21 -26.63
N VAL A 45 -8.79 -6.83 -26.12
CA VAL A 45 -7.99 -5.71 -26.67
C VAL A 45 -7.37 -6.09 -28.02
N ALA A 46 -6.94 -7.34 -28.19
CA ALA A 46 -6.41 -7.82 -29.48
C ALA A 46 -7.49 -7.94 -30.57
N ALA A 47 -8.74 -8.30 -30.21
CA ALA A 47 -9.86 -8.32 -31.15
C ALA A 47 -10.37 -6.91 -31.52
N GLY A 48 -10.30 -5.95 -30.58
CA GLY A 48 -10.68 -4.55 -30.83
C GLY A 48 -9.70 -3.78 -31.74
N ALA A 49 -8.41 -4.15 -31.69
CA ALA A 49 -7.37 -3.52 -32.51
C ALA A 49 -7.33 -4.02 -33.96
N ALA A 50 -7.97 -5.16 -34.28
CA ALA A 50 -7.98 -5.73 -35.63
C ALA A 50 -9.13 -5.21 -36.53
N ALA A 51 -10.09 -4.45 -35.99
CA ALA A 51 -11.28 -4.01 -36.74
C ALA A 51 -11.20 -2.59 -37.32
N TRP A 52 -10.07 -1.87 -37.17
CA TRP A 52 -9.94 -0.46 -37.60
C TRP A 52 -8.95 -0.23 -38.76
N ALA A 53 -8.66 -1.26 -39.55
CA ALA A 53 -7.72 -1.16 -40.66
C ALA A 53 -8.22 -1.85 -41.94
N SER A 54 -9.46 -1.58 -42.36
CA SER A 54 -9.89 -1.79 -43.75
C SER A 54 -11.26 -1.13 -44.00
N THR A 55 -11.26 0.04 -44.65
CA THR A 55 -12.16 0.45 -45.75
C THR A 55 -12.15 1.98 -45.87
N GLY A 56 -11.15 2.50 -46.58
CA GLY A 56 -11.32 3.75 -47.33
C GLY A 56 -11.42 3.36 -48.81
N LEU A 57 -12.48 3.85 -49.50
CA LEU A 57 -12.55 4.24 -50.92
C LEU A 57 -14.01 4.22 -51.44
N GLY A 58 -14.48 5.38 -51.92
CA GLY A 58 -15.58 5.59 -52.89
C GLY A 58 -17.02 5.44 -52.35
N GLY A 59 -18.02 6.24 -52.71
CA GLY A 59 -18.19 7.32 -53.70
C GLY A 59 -19.70 7.60 -53.85
N ASP A 60 -20.05 8.88 -54.00
CA ASP A 60 -21.23 9.53 -54.61
C ASP A 60 -22.69 9.08 -54.36
N GLY A 61 -23.55 10.06 -54.01
CA GLY A 61 -25.00 9.95 -54.27
C GLY A 61 -26.00 10.82 -53.48
N HIS A 62 -26.09 12.11 -53.82
CA HIS A 62 -27.33 12.94 -53.92
C HIS A 62 -28.25 13.30 -52.72
N LYS A 63 -28.30 14.63 -52.46
CA LYS A 63 -29.44 15.59 -52.31
C LYS A 63 -30.40 15.61 -51.08
N THR A 64 -30.34 16.79 -50.40
CA THR A 64 -31.41 17.69 -49.85
C THR A 64 -32.39 17.10 -48.81
N ASP A 65 -32.63 17.66 -47.62
CA ASP A 65 -33.05 19.03 -47.25
C ASP A 65 -32.74 19.41 -45.78
N ALA A 66 -32.85 20.70 -45.47
CA ALA A 66 -32.51 21.37 -44.22
C ALA A 66 -33.51 21.18 -43.05
N ALA A 67 -33.00 21.05 -41.82
CA ALA A 67 -33.62 21.57 -40.58
C ALA A 67 -32.59 21.67 -39.43
N ALA A 68 -32.64 22.76 -38.69
CA ALA A 68 -31.71 23.18 -37.63
C ALA A 68 -31.94 22.44 -36.28
N PRO A 69 -31.11 22.68 -35.24
CA PRO A 69 -30.61 21.63 -34.35
C PRO A 69 -31.52 21.39 -33.14
N SER A 70 -31.58 20.14 -32.67
CA SER A 70 -32.13 19.81 -31.36
C SER A 70 -31.16 18.90 -30.62
N GLY A 71 -30.77 19.35 -29.43
CA GLY A 71 -29.64 18.86 -28.66
C GLY A 71 -29.71 17.37 -28.37
N SER A 72 -28.69 16.64 -28.82
CA SER A 72 -28.35 15.35 -28.23
C SER A 72 -27.58 15.63 -26.94
N ALA A 73 -28.23 15.31 -25.82
CA ALA A 73 -27.62 15.32 -24.51
C ALA A 73 -26.42 14.36 -24.49
N THR A 74 -25.23 14.93 -24.50
CA THR A 74 -23.99 14.22 -24.19
C THR A 74 -24.10 13.74 -22.75
N THR A 75 -24.20 12.43 -22.57
CA THR A 75 -23.92 11.76 -21.30
C THR A 75 -22.47 12.08 -20.91
N PRO A 76 -22.17 12.64 -19.73
CA PRO A 76 -20.80 12.74 -19.27
C PRO A 76 -20.37 11.37 -18.77
N GLY A 77 -19.87 10.54 -19.69
CA GLY A 77 -19.10 9.35 -19.36
C GLY A 77 -17.66 9.75 -19.07
N ALA A 78 -17.27 9.60 -17.79
CA ALA A 78 -15.90 9.36 -17.33
C ALA A 78 -14.81 10.38 -17.74
N ASP A 79 -14.77 11.54 -17.06
CA ASP A 79 -13.56 12.37 -16.96
C ASP A 79 -13.49 13.06 -15.59
N HIS A 80 -13.22 12.28 -14.54
CA HIS A 80 -12.80 12.82 -13.24
C HIS A 80 -11.48 12.19 -12.81
N LYS A 81 -10.48 12.15 -13.70
CA LYS A 81 -9.09 12.17 -13.23
C LYS A 81 -8.80 13.62 -12.84
N GLY A 82 -9.10 13.98 -11.59
CA GLY A 82 -8.63 15.23 -11.02
C GLY A 82 -7.13 15.37 -11.26
N ALA A 83 -6.67 16.59 -11.55
CA ALA A 83 -5.25 16.86 -11.73
C ALA A 83 -4.45 16.31 -10.54
N ASP A 84 -3.28 15.72 -10.80
CA ASP A 84 -2.40 15.23 -9.75
C ASP A 84 -2.10 16.38 -8.77
N PRO A 85 -2.47 16.25 -7.48
CA PRO A 85 -2.34 17.35 -6.54
C PRO A 85 -0.90 17.50 -6.01
N CYS A 86 0.03 16.65 -6.45
CA CYS A 86 1.42 16.62 -5.98
C CYS A 86 2.38 17.24 -7.00
N GLY A 87 3.51 17.74 -6.49
CA GLY A 87 4.58 18.28 -7.31
C GLY A 87 5.36 17.20 -8.06
N LYS A 88 6.28 17.63 -8.92
CA LYS A 88 7.22 16.73 -9.58
C LYS A 88 8.23 16.19 -8.55
N PRO A 89 8.54 14.88 -8.55
CA PRO A 89 9.59 14.32 -7.71
C PRO A 89 10.94 14.99 -7.94
N ALA A 90 11.73 15.11 -6.87
CA ALA A 90 13.13 15.51 -7.00
C ALA A 90 13.91 14.43 -7.78
N PRO A 91 14.99 14.80 -8.51
CA PRO A 91 15.84 13.83 -9.17
C PRO A 91 16.44 12.84 -8.18
N GLY A 92 16.36 11.54 -8.49
CA GLY A 92 16.94 10.47 -7.68
C GLY A 92 16.32 9.11 -7.97
N SER A 93 16.66 8.11 -7.16
CA SER A 93 16.15 6.76 -7.31
C SER A 93 16.09 6.05 -5.96
N PRO A 94 15.13 5.11 -5.77
CA PRO A 94 15.02 4.32 -4.56
C PRO A 94 16.32 3.63 -4.16
N GLY A 95 16.61 3.60 -2.86
CA GLY A 95 17.69 2.77 -2.32
C GLY A 95 17.46 1.28 -2.60
N THR A 96 18.47 0.58 -3.10
CA THR A 96 18.38 -0.86 -3.44
C THR A 96 19.14 -1.76 -2.47
N LYS A 97 19.73 -1.16 -1.42
CA LYS A 97 20.48 -1.89 -0.38
C LYS A 97 19.58 -2.90 0.33
N GLN A 98 20.18 -4.04 0.67
CA GLN A 98 19.55 -5.10 1.45
C GLN A 98 20.52 -5.57 2.54
N TRP A 99 19.96 -6.04 3.65
CA TRP A 99 20.70 -6.52 4.80
C TRP A 99 20.23 -7.92 5.18
N LYS A 100 21.16 -8.75 5.66
CA LYS A 100 20.88 -10.15 6.02
C LYS A 100 20.13 -10.29 7.33
N SER A 101 20.19 -9.29 8.20
CA SER A 101 19.60 -9.28 9.53
C SER A 101 19.16 -7.87 9.91
N GLU A 102 18.25 -7.79 10.89
CA GLU A 102 17.89 -6.53 11.54
C GLU A 102 19.15 -5.82 12.11
N PRO A 103 19.22 -4.47 12.04
CA PRO A 103 20.31 -3.72 12.66
C PRO A 103 20.35 -3.92 14.18
N ALA A 104 21.54 -3.78 14.77
CA ALA A 104 21.69 -3.77 16.22
C ALA A 104 20.83 -2.65 16.86
N MET A 105 20.33 -2.90 18.07
CA MET A 105 19.56 -1.91 18.83
C MET A 105 20.47 -0.75 19.26
N THR A 106 20.23 0.44 18.70
CA THR A 106 21.05 1.65 18.96
C THR A 106 20.23 2.83 19.47
N ILE A 107 18.90 2.77 19.35
CA ILE A 107 18.01 3.83 19.84
C ILE A 107 17.85 3.78 21.36
N ASP A 108 17.52 4.94 21.94
CA ASP A 108 17.08 5.06 23.32
C ASP A 108 15.56 4.83 23.39
N LYS A 109 15.13 3.72 23.99
CA LYS A 109 13.70 3.35 24.07
C LYS A 109 12.85 4.35 24.87
N GLY A 110 13.46 5.18 25.71
CA GLY A 110 12.78 6.21 26.50
C GLY A 110 12.71 7.58 25.82
N ALA A 111 13.42 7.76 24.70
CA ALA A 111 13.44 9.03 23.99
C ALA A 111 12.28 9.18 22.99
N SER A 112 11.97 10.42 22.65
CA SER A 112 11.03 10.71 21.56
C SER A 112 11.76 10.65 20.22
N TYR A 113 11.11 10.09 19.21
CA TYR A 113 11.61 10.07 17.85
C TYR A 113 10.56 10.60 16.89
N THR A 114 11.00 11.33 15.88
CA THR A 114 10.16 11.82 14.80
C THR A 114 10.71 11.34 13.47
N MET A 115 9.84 10.92 12.57
CA MET A 115 10.18 10.66 11.16
C MET A 115 9.53 11.71 10.28
N ASP A 116 10.33 12.50 9.58
CA ASP A 116 9.85 13.45 8.59
C ASP A 116 9.93 12.83 7.20
N LEU A 117 8.77 12.66 6.56
CA LEU A 117 8.64 12.27 5.16
C LEU A 117 8.42 13.53 4.33
N ARG A 118 9.46 13.99 3.63
CA ARG A 118 9.31 15.04 2.61
C ARG A 118 8.76 14.39 1.35
N THR A 119 7.51 14.66 1.04
CA THR A 119 6.86 14.06 -0.13
C THR A 119 6.52 15.12 -1.17
N THR A 120 6.37 14.69 -2.41
CA THR A 120 5.84 15.51 -3.52
C THR A 120 4.47 16.13 -3.20
N CYS A 121 3.72 15.60 -2.25
CA CYS A 121 2.39 16.05 -1.89
C CYS A 121 2.38 17.05 -0.71
N GLY A 122 3.53 17.22 -0.04
CA GLY A 122 3.72 17.95 1.21
C GLY A 122 4.45 17.10 2.25
N ASP A 123 4.87 17.73 3.35
CA ASP A 123 5.57 17.05 4.43
C ASP A 123 4.61 16.25 5.32
N ILE A 124 5.00 15.03 5.69
CA ILE A 124 4.26 14.16 6.61
C ILE A 124 5.20 13.82 7.77
N ALA A 125 5.07 14.55 8.88
CA ALA A 125 5.79 14.24 10.11
C ALA A 125 5.05 13.16 10.92
N LEU A 126 5.81 12.19 11.42
CA LEU A 126 5.33 11.06 12.22
C LEU A 126 6.01 11.09 13.59
N LYS A 127 5.24 11.04 14.68
CA LYS A 127 5.77 10.75 16.02
C LYS A 127 5.90 9.25 16.18
N LEU A 128 7.09 8.76 16.52
CA LEU A 128 7.39 7.33 16.68
C LEU A 128 7.38 6.94 18.15
N ASP A 129 6.89 5.73 18.45
CA ASP A 129 6.78 5.18 19.80
C ASP A 129 7.89 4.14 20.07
N ALA A 130 9.08 4.64 20.44
CA ALA A 130 10.25 3.81 20.71
C ALA A 130 10.07 2.91 21.95
N ALA A 131 9.21 3.31 22.89
CA ALA A 131 8.94 2.54 24.10
C ALA A 131 8.06 1.31 23.79
N ALA A 132 7.05 1.49 22.95
CA ALA A 132 6.10 0.43 22.61
C ALA A 132 6.54 -0.46 21.45
N ALA A 133 7.32 0.06 20.50
CA ALA A 133 7.78 -0.67 19.31
C ALA A 133 9.29 -0.42 19.01
N PRO A 134 10.21 -0.76 19.94
CA PRO A 134 11.62 -0.44 19.82
C PRO A 134 12.31 -1.07 18.60
N HIS A 135 12.01 -2.31 18.22
CA HIS A 135 12.61 -2.94 17.03
C HIS A 135 12.18 -2.21 15.76
N THR A 136 10.91 -1.85 15.69
CA THR A 136 10.35 -1.10 14.57
C THR A 136 10.99 0.28 14.44
N VAL A 137 11.04 1.05 15.53
CA VAL A 137 11.64 2.40 15.50
C VAL A 137 13.15 2.33 15.22
N ASN A 138 13.87 1.34 15.75
CA ASN A 138 15.30 1.16 15.48
C ASN A 138 15.56 0.86 14.01
N SER A 139 14.76 -0.05 13.42
CA SER A 139 14.83 -0.38 11.99
C SER A 139 14.56 0.86 11.13
N PHE A 140 13.54 1.65 11.46
CA PHE A 140 13.19 2.86 10.71
C PHE A 140 14.28 3.94 10.82
N ASN A 141 14.84 4.15 12.02
CA ASN A 141 15.96 5.05 12.23
C ASN A 141 17.18 4.65 11.37
N PHE A 142 17.53 3.36 11.38
CA PHE A 142 18.62 2.84 10.57
C PHE A 142 18.34 2.98 9.07
N LEU A 143 17.17 2.56 8.58
CA LEU A 143 16.82 2.60 7.17
C LEU A 143 16.77 4.03 6.62
N ALA A 144 16.20 4.97 7.38
CA ALA A 144 16.19 6.39 7.02
C ALA A 144 17.62 6.96 6.94
N ALA A 145 18.49 6.64 7.90
CA ALA A 145 19.90 7.06 7.87
C ALA A 145 20.68 6.47 6.67
N GLN A 146 20.23 5.35 6.11
CA GLN A 146 20.79 4.74 4.90
C GLN A 146 20.20 5.28 3.59
N GLY A 147 19.25 6.23 3.66
CA GLY A 147 18.52 6.75 2.50
C GLY A 147 17.59 5.71 1.86
N PHE A 148 17.18 4.67 2.61
CA PHE A 148 16.42 3.55 2.06
C PHE A 148 15.02 3.95 1.57
N PHE A 149 14.39 4.90 2.25
CA PHE A 149 13.06 5.39 1.92
C PHE A 149 13.06 6.53 0.89
N ASP A 150 14.22 7.09 0.57
CA ASP A 150 14.35 8.20 -0.36
C ASP A 150 13.97 7.74 -1.78
N HIS A 151 13.25 8.61 -2.47
CA HIS A 151 12.61 8.41 -3.78
C HIS A 151 11.68 7.19 -3.88
N THR A 152 11.28 6.58 -2.76
CA THR A 152 10.28 5.51 -2.78
C THR A 152 8.88 6.08 -3.01
N ARG A 153 8.06 5.38 -3.79
CA ARG A 153 6.67 5.74 -3.98
C ARG A 153 5.77 5.07 -2.94
N CYS A 154 4.67 5.71 -2.60
CA CYS A 154 3.56 5.02 -1.93
C CYS A 154 2.78 4.24 -2.98
N HIS A 155 2.87 2.91 -2.95
CA HIS A 155 2.41 2.04 -4.02
C HIS A 155 0.95 1.62 -3.89
N ARG A 156 0.30 1.89 -2.75
CA ARG A 156 -1.08 1.45 -2.52
C ARG A 156 -1.85 2.45 -1.67
N LEU A 157 -3.07 2.75 -2.09
CA LEU A 157 -4.08 3.52 -1.39
C LEU A 157 -5.38 2.72 -1.38
N THR A 158 -6.04 2.68 -0.23
CA THR A 158 -7.41 2.17 -0.14
C THR A 158 -8.37 3.30 0.21
N THR A 159 -9.51 3.37 -0.48
CA THR A 159 -10.49 4.47 -0.36
C THR A 159 -11.88 4.05 0.06
N SER A 160 -12.09 2.76 0.31
CA SER A 160 -13.39 2.21 0.68
C SER A 160 -13.35 1.45 2.01
N ALA A 161 -14.50 1.39 2.68
CA ALA A 161 -14.65 0.56 3.86
C ALA A 161 -14.26 -0.91 3.57
N PRO A 162 -13.63 -1.61 4.54
CA PRO A 162 -13.35 -1.14 5.90
C PRO A 162 -11.96 -0.50 6.08
N LEU A 163 -11.24 -0.18 4.99
CA LEU A 163 -9.82 0.15 5.05
C LEU A 163 -9.51 1.49 4.35
N TYR A 164 -8.89 2.41 5.08
CA TYR A 164 -8.57 3.76 4.62
C TYR A 164 -7.10 4.08 4.93
N VAL A 165 -6.20 3.51 4.12
CA VAL A 165 -4.75 3.62 4.36
C VAL A 165 -3.98 3.99 3.11
N LEU A 166 -2.88 4.73 3.30
CA LEU A 166 -1.83 4.92 2.32
C LEU A 166 -0.62 4.08 2.74
N GLN A 167 -0.16 3.18 1.88
CA GLN A 167 0.95 2.27 2.15
C GLN A 167 2.19 2.64 1.32
N CYS A 168 3.34 2.70 2.00
CA CYS A 168 4.62 3.16 1.47
C CYS A 168 5.77 2.24 1.95
N GLY A 169 7.01 2.60 1.62
CA GLY A 169 8.21 1.94 2.14
C GLY A 169 8.66 0.69 1.38
N ASP A 170 8.15 0.48 0.16
CA ASP A 170 8.69 -0.52 -0.77
C ASP A 170 9.64 0.16 -1.79
N PRO A 171 10.96 -0.12 -1.77
CA PRO A 171 11.89 0.45 -2.75
C PRO A 171 11.62 0.02 -4.20
N LYS A 172 10.94 -1.12 -4.41
CA LYS A 172 10.50 -1.56 -5.74
C LYS A 172 9.15 -0.94 -6.15
N GLY A 173 8.40 -0.41 -5.19
CA GLY A 173 7.05 0.11 -5.38
C GLY A 173 6.05 -0.91 -5.94
N THR A 174 6.26 -2.21 -5.67
CA THR A 174 5.43 -3.33 -6.16
C THR A 174 4.53 -3.93 -5.08
N GLY A 175 4.74 -3.54 -3.82
CA GLY A 175 4.22 -4.18 -2.62
C GLY A 175 5.01 -5.42 -2.17
N GLN A 176 6.06 -5.82 -2.87
CA GLN A 176 6.81 -7.05 -2.60
C GLN A 176 8.28 -6.82 -2.18
N GLY A 177 8.79 -5.60 -2.23
CA GLY A 177 10.14 -5.30 -1.75
C GLY A 177 10.21 -5.08 -0.25
N GLY A 178 11.44 -4.93 0.22
CA GLY A 178 11.78 -4.79 1.64
C GLY A 178 13.30 -4.68 1.83
N PRO A 179 13.77 -4.60 3.09
CA PRO A 179 15.17 -4.33 3.40
C PRO A 179 16.05 -5.59 3.43
N GLY A 180 15.51 -6.76 3.06
CA GLY A 180 16.24 -8.04 3.09
C GLY A 180 16.15 -8.80 4.42
N TYR A 181 15.55 -8.20 5.46
CA TYR A 181 15.26 -8.83 6.74
C TYR A 181 13.82 -8.57 7.17
N THR A 182 13.38 -9.29 8.21
CA THR A 182 12.12 -9.03 8.92
C THR A 182 12.35 -8.68 10.38
N ILE A 183 11.36 -8.03 10.99
CA ILE A 183 11.34 -7.61 12.40
C ILE A 183 10.15 -8.23 13.14
N PRO A 184 10.23 -8.39 14.48
CA PRO A 184 9.11 -8.92 15.26
C PRO A 184 7.88 -8.01 15.25
N ASP A 185 6.68 -8.60 15.39
CA ASP A 185 5.49 -7.83 15.72
C ASP A 185 5.56 -7.29 17.16
N GLU A 186 5.18 -6.04 17.36
CA GLU A 186 5.23 -5.32 18.63
C GLU A 186 3.89 -4.62 18.89
N ASN A 187 3.62 -4.24 20.13
CA ASN A 187 2.48 -3.38 20.49
C ASN A 187 1.07 -3.83 20.04
N LEU A 188 0.88 -5.12 19.69
CA LEU A 188 -0.40 -5.65 19.17
C LEU A 188 -1.55 -5.63 20.19
N LYS A 189 -1.25 -5.40 21.46
CA LYS A 189 -2.22 -5.30 22.56
C LYS A 189 -2.52 -3.86 22.95
N ALA A 190 -2.02 -2.87 22.19
CA ALA A 190 -2.28 -1.47 22.49
C ALA A 190 -3.80 -1.22 22.61
N PRO A 191 -4.25 -0.52 23.66
CA PRO A 191 -5.68 -0.20 23.84
C PRO A 191 -6.31 0.43 22.60
N ALA A 192 -5.56 1.29 21.91
CA ALA A 192 -5.97 1.98 20.70
C ALA A 192 -6.41 1.04 19.56
N ILE A 193 -5.80 -0.17 19.46
CA ILE A 193 -6.12 -1.15 18.40
C ILE A 193 -6.77 -2.43 18.91
N SER A 194 -6.94 -2.56 20.22
CA SER A 194 -7.43 -3.76 20.92
C SER A 194 -8.77 -4.31 20.40
N LYS A 195 -9.61 -3.44 19.82
CA LYS A 195 -10.92 -3.82 19.25
C LYS A 195 -10.87 -4.10 17.75
N GLY A 196 -9.69 -4.16 17.13
CA GLY A 196 -9.52 -4.34 15.69
C GLY A 196 -9.86 -3.08 14.86
N THR A 197 -9.71 -1.91 15.47
CA THR A 197 -9.83 -0.61 14.81
C THR A 197 -8.50 0.10 14.93
N TYR A 198 -7.94 0.57 13.83
CA TYR A 198 -6.79 1.46 13.81
C TYR A 198 -7.35 2.87 13.61
N PRO A 199 -7.24 3.76 14.62
CA PRO A 199 -7.75 5.13 14.50
C PRO A 199 -7.04 5.91 13.40
N ALA A 200 -7.71 6.92 12.84
CA ALA A 200 -7.10 7.92 11.99
C ALA A 200 -5.85 8.52 12.66
N GLY A 201 -4.79 8.69 11.88
CA GLY A 201 -3.47 9.11 12.34
C GLY A 201 -2.58 7.97 12.82
N THR A 202 -3.03 6.71 12.88
CA THR A 202 -2.13 5.60 13.24
C THR A 202 -1.09 5.33 12.13
N VAL A 203 0.16 5.12 12.53
CA VAL A 203 1.22 4.55 11.69
C VAL A 203 1.47 3.11 12.11
N ALA A 204 1.38 2.18 11.17
CA ALA A 204 1.56 0.76 11.48
C ALA A 204 2.37 0.01 10.42
N MET A 205 3.08 -1.03 10.86
CA MET A 205 3.90 -1.87 9.99
C MET A 205 3.04 -2.75 9.09
N ALA A 206 3.31 -2.72 7.79
CA ALA A 206 2.80 -3.74 6.88
C ALA A 206 3.62 -5.03 7.05
N ASN A 207 2.97 -6.18 6.81
CA ASN A 207 3.61 -7.49 6.90
C ASN A 207 3.08 -8.44 5.82
N THR A 208 3.63 -9.65 5.75
CA THR A 208 3.26 -10.66 4.73
C THR A 208 2.03 -11.49 5.12
N GLY A 209 1.36 -11.12 6.21
CA GLY A 209 0.31 -11.91 6.87
C GLY A 209 0.83 -13.10 7.68
N GLN A 210 2.15 -13.21 7.88
CA GLN A 210 2.76 -14.10 8.88
C GLN A 210 3.19 -13.28 10.11
N PRO A 211 3.17 -13.86 11.33
CA PRO A 211 3.77 -13.22 12.49
C PRO A 211 5.25 -12.88 12.26
N HIS A 212 5.71 -11.77 12.81
CA HIS A 212 7.12 -11.33 12.77
C HIS A 212 7.67 -11.20 11.34
N SER A 213 6.84 -10.69 10.42
CA SER A 213 7.18 -10.53 9.01
C SER A 213 7.09 -9.09 8.50
N GLY A 214 7.11 -8.12 9.43
CA GLY A 214 7.32 -6.72 9.09
C GLY A 214 8.71 -6.51 8.52
N GLY A 215 8.88 -5.58 7.60
CA GLY A 215 10.17 -5.25 6.98
C GLY A 215 10.41 -3.74 7.00
N SER A 216 10.21 -3.10 5.85
CA SER A 216 10.28 -1.64 5.68
C SER A 216 8.95 -0.99 5.32
N GLN A 217 7.99 -1.78 4.84
CA GLN A 217 6.70 -1.24 4.41
C GLN A 217 5.85 -0.87 5.63
N PHE A 218 5.19 0.28 5.54
CA PHE A 218 4.31 0.81 6.56
C PHE A 218 3.07 1.41 5.90
N PHE A 219 2.01 1.59 6.69
CA PHE A 219 0.82 2.29 6.24
C PHE A 219 0.39 3.38 7.22
N LEU A 220 -0.18 4.43 6.64
CA LEU A 220 -0.68 5.62 7.30
C LEU A 220 -2.21 5.59 7.22
N VAL A 221 -2.86 5.54 8.38
CA VAL A 221 -4.32 5.46 8.48
C VAL A 221 -4.90 6.86 8.39
N TYR A 222 -5.58 7.21 7.29
CA TYR A 222 -6.13 8.57 7.12
C TYR A 222 -7.60 8.67 7.58
N LYS A 223 -8.28 7.54 7.81
CA LYS A 223 -9.59 7.44 8.43
C LYS A 223 -9.68 6.13 9.20
N ASP A 224 -10.46 6.10 10.29
CA ASP A 224 -10.64 4.91 11.13
C ASP A 224 -10.87 3.65 10.29
N SER A 225 -10.01 2.66 10.50
CA SER A 225 -9.94 1.47 9.66
C SER A 225 -10.09 0.20 10.49
N ARG A 226 -10.88 -0.76 10.00
CA ARG A 226 -11.05 -2.06 10.67
C ARG A 226 -10.01 -3.03 10.14
N LEU A 227 -9.08 -3.45 10.99
CA LEU A 227 -8.05 -4.43 10.67
C LEU A 227 -7.84 -5.35 11.88
N PRO A 228 -7.49 -6.63 11.66
CA PRO A 228 -7.00 -7.46 12.75
C PRO A 228 -5.83 -6.76 13.48
N ALA A 229 -5.75 -6.95 14.81
CA ALA A 229 -4.65 -6.46 15.64
C ALA A 229 -3.37 -7.28 15.43
N SER A 230 -2.90 -7.32 14.18
CA SER A 230 -1.76 -8.10 13.70
C SER A 230 -0.71 -7.24 12.98
N TYR A 231 -0.83 -5.91 13.05
CA TYR A 231 0.09 -4.97 12.43
C TYR A 231 0.62 -4.06 13.54
N THR A 232 1.93 -4.04 13.75
CA THR A 232 2.57 -3.25 14.82
C THR A 232 2.23 -1.76 14.67
N PRO A 233 1.43 -1.15 15.57
CA PRO A 233 1.34 0.30 15.63
C PRO A 233 2.60 0.85 16.29
N PHE A 234 3.31 1.73 15.60
CA PHE A 234 4.61 2.25 16.04
C PHE A 234 4.71 3.78 16.02
N GLY A 235 3.61 4.48 15.75
CA GLY A 235 3.60 5.93 15.76
C GLY A 235 2.27 6.56 15.38
N THR A 236 2.27 7.89 15.33
CA THR A 236 1.12 8.70 14.91
C THR A 236 1.52 9.77 13.91
N VAL A 237 0.62 10.08 12.98
CA VAL A 237 0.77 11.16 11.99
C VAL A 237 0.46 12.50 12.66
N SER A 238 1.27 13.52 12.37
CA SER A 238 1.01 14.92 12.77
C SER A 238 -0.30 15.46 12.17
N PRO A 239 -0.92 16.48 12.79
CA PRO A 239 -2.10 17.16 12.22
C PRO A 239 -1.88 17.70 10.80
N GLU A 240 -0.69 18.25 10.52
CA GLU A 240 -0.29 18.74 9.20
C GLU A 240 -0.16 17.59 8.21
N GLY A 241 0.48 16.49 8.61
CA GLY A 241 0.58 15.27 7.80
C GLY A 241 -0.79 14.68 7.48
N MET A 242 -1.75 14.76 8.41
CA MET A 242 -3.13 14.32 8.15
C MET A 242 -3.81 15.11 7.04
N LYS A 243 -3.55 16.42 6.91
CA LYS A 243 -4.07 17.23 5.79
C LYS A 243 -3.52 16.74 4.45
N VAL A 244 -2.23 16.38 4.40
CA VAL A 244 -1.59 15.81 3.20
C VAL A 244 -2.19 14.44 2.87
N LEU A 245 -2.45 13.59 3.86
CA LEU A 245 -3.10 12.30 3.64
C LEU A 245 -4.52 12.44 3.08
N GLN A 246 -5.31 13.39 3.61
CA GLN A 246 -6.66 13.65 3.08
C GLN A 246 -6.60 14.16 1.63
N LYS A 247 -5.65 15.04 1.32
CA LYS A 247 -5.40 15.52 -0.05
C LYS A 247 -5.07 14.36 -1.01
N ILE A 248 -4.20 13.44 -0.60
CA ILE A 248 -3.86 12.23 -1.39
C ILE A 248 -5.09 11.34 -1.57
N ALA A 249 -5.83 11.06 -0.49
CA ALA A 249 -7.01 10.20 -0.52
C ALA A 249 -8.13 10.77 -1.41
N ALA A 250 -8.32 12.10 -1.40
CA ALA A 250 -9.31 12.79 -2.24
C ALA A 250 -9.01 12.69 -3.74
N ALA A 251 -7.75 12.53 -4.14
CA ALA A 251 -7.38 12.26 -5.53
C ALA A 251 -7.78 10.84 -6.00
N GLY A 252 -8.10 9.95 -5.06
CA GLY A 252 -8.52 8.58 -5.35
C GLY A 252 -7.36 7.66 -5.74
N GLU A 253 -7.73 6.45 -6.16
CA GLU A 253 -6.82 5.41 -6.59
C GLU A 253 -7.12 4.96 -8.03
N SER A 254 -6.14 4.29 -8.65
CA SER A 254 -6.06 4.03 -10.08
C SER A 254 -7.14 3.11 -10.65
N THR A 255 -7.76 2.28 -9.81
CA THR A 255 -8.73 1.25 -10.24
C THR A 255 -10.18 1.72 -10.14
N GLY A 256 -10.45 2.81 -9.41
CA GLY A 256 -11.81 3.23 -9.05
C GLY A 256 -12.59 2.23 -8.19
N SER A 257 -11.94 1.15 -7.74
CA SER A 257 -12.56 0.03 -7.01
C SER A 257 -12.29 0.08 -5.51
N GLY A 258 -11.58 1.11 -5.02
CA GLY A 258 -11.31 1.32 -3.61
C GLY A 258 -9.99 0.74 -3.10
N ASP A 259 -9.19 0.11 -3.96
CA ASP A 259 -7.87 -0.44 -3.63
C ASP A 259 -6.97 -0.48 -4.87
N GLY A 260 -5.94 0.35 -4.90
CA GLY A 260 -5.03 0.47 -6.04
C GLY A 260 -3.87 1.41 -5.77
N ALA A 261 -3.12 1.78 -6.82
CA ALA A 261 -2.10 2.80 -6.70
C ALA A 261 -2.77 4.19 -6.52
N PRO A 262 -2.22 5.11 -5.71
CA PRO A 262 -2.75 6.47 -5.63
C PRO A 262 -2.73 7.13 -7.03
N ASN A 263 -3.77 7.91 -7.37
CA ASN A 263 -3.73 8.76 -8.56
C ASN A 263 -2.76 9.93 -8.41
N ALA A 264 -2.53 10.36 -7.17
CA ALA A 264 -1.50 11.31 -6.81
C ALA A 264 -0.10 10.70 -6.93
N THR A 265 0.86 11.40 -7.53
CA THR A 265 2.25 10.93 -7.61
C THR A 265 2.95 11.12 -6.27
N VAL A 266 2.66 10.25 -5.29
CA VAL A 266 3.24 10.31 -3.95
C VAL A 266 4.62 9.66 -3.94
N VAL A 267 5.67 10.48 -3.94
CA VAL A 267 7.07 10.06 -3.81
C VAL A 267 7.65 10.69 -2.56
N VAL A 268 8.34 9.89 -1.74
CA VAL A 268 9.10 10.36 -0.58
C VAL A 268 10.46 10.82 -1.09
N ASP A 269 10.63 12.12 -1.37
CA ASP A 269 11.92 12.65 -1.84
C ASP A 269 13.01 12.47 -0.78
N LYS A 270 12.64 12.57 0.51
CA LYS A 270 13.57 12.31 1.61
C LYS A 270 12.84 11.85 2.86
N ALA A 271 13.38 10.84 3.51
CA ALA A 271 12.99 10.46 4.87
C ALA A 271 14.11 10.78 5.86
N THR A 272 13.77 11.31 7.03
CA THR A 272 14.76 11.50 8.10
C THR A 272 14.13 11.15 9.42
N VAL A 273 14.86 10.39 10.25
CA VAL A 273 14.48 10.11 11.63
C VAL A 273 15.39 10.90 12.55
N THR A 274 14.80 11.63 13.48
CA THR A 274 15.51 12.44 14.49
C THR A 274 15.05 12.03 15.88
N ARG A 275 15.99 12.09 16.83
CA ARG A 275 15.68 12.08 18.25
C ARG A 275 15.20 13.49 18.64
N SER A 276 14.09 13.56 19.37
CA SER A 276 13.48 14.80 19.90
C SER A 276 13.53 14.86 21.42
#